data_AF-A0A090QKG0-F1
#
_entry.id   AF-A0A090QKG0-F1
#
_cell.length_a   1.000
_cell.length_b   1.000
_cell.length_c   1.000
_cell.angle_alpha   90.00
_cell.angle_beta   90.00
_cell.angle_gamma   90.00
#
_symmetry.space_group_name_H-M   'P 1'
#
loop_
_entity.id
_entity.type
_entity.pdbx_description
1 polymer ?
#
loop_
_entity_poly.entity_id
_entity_poly.type
_entity_poly.pdbx_seq_one_letter_code
_entity_poly.pdbx_strand_id
1 'polypeptide(L)' 'MIASPYTWLEEYTVKQHWLGGIKVNGENFTTLDGLTETLIPHFELIAVKEIPFVIRETKRKFQHTVSEMTIWRKR' A
#
# COMPACT_ATOMS: atom_id res chain seq x y z
N MET A 1 3.37 -9.70 6.60
CA MET A 1 2.17 -9.41 5.80
C MET A 1 1.86 -7.94 5.94
N ILE A 2 1.54 -7.26 4.85
CA ILE A 2 1.15 -5.85 4.82
C ILE A 2 -0.17 -5.77 4.07
N ALA A 3 -1.17 -5.08 4.62
CA ALA A 3 -2.44 -4.84 3.95
C ALA A 3 -2.76 -3.36 3.99
N SER A 4 -3.00 -2.74 2.85
CA SER A 4 -3.28 -1.31 2.77
C SER A 4 -4.12 -0.97 1.53
N PRO A 5 -5.05 -0.01 1.62
CA PRO A 5 -5.71 0.57 0.45
C PRO A 5 -4.84 1.63 -0.25
N TYR A 6 -3.61 1.86 0.24
CA TYR A 6 -2.62 2.80 -0.31
C TYR A 6 -3.13 4.24 -0.51
N THR A 7 -4.00 4.71 0.38
CA THR A 7 -4.45 6.10 0.37
C THR A 7 -3.35 7.00 0.91
N TRP A 8 -2.62 7.64 0.00
CA TRP A 8 -1.60 8.62 0.35
C TRP A 8 -2.19 10.01 0.52
N LEU A 9 -1.90 10.63 1.67
CA LEU A 9 -2.40 11.94 2.04
C LEU A 9 -1.24 12.75 2.61
N GLU A 10 -0.97 13.91 2.01
CA GLU A 10 0.18 14.76 2.38
C GLU A 10 0.06 15.30 3.83
N GLU A 11 -1.17 15.37 4.35
CA GLU A 11 -1.46 15.71 5.76
C GLU A 11 -0.82 14.73 6.76
N TYR A 12 -0.71 13.45 6.40
CA TYR A 12 -0.20 12.41 7.29
C TYR A 12 1.21 11.95 6.93
N THR A 13 1.64 12.15 5.69
CA THR A 13 2.99 11.76 5.24
C THR A 13 3.46 12.72 4.16
N VAL A 14 4.57 13.40 4.42
CA VAL A 14 5.20 14.27 3.41
C VAL A 14 5.52 13.48 2.13
N LYS A 15 5.29 14.10 0.97
CA LYS A 15 5.37 13.44 -0.35
C LYS A 15 6.68 12.71 -0.61
N GLN A 16 7.79 13.23 -0.09
CA GLN A 16 9.12 12.62 -0.19
C GLN A 16 9.25 11.24 0.46
N HIS A 17 8.34 10.86 1.36
CA HIS A 17 8.33 9.54 2.00
C HIS A 17 7.28 8.60 1.40
N TRP A 18 6.60 9.00 0.33
CA TRP A 18 5.62 8.14 -0.33
C TRP A 18 6.36 7.03 -1.09
N LEU A 19 5.91 5.80 -0.90
CA LEU A 19 6.44 4.63 -1.62
C LEU A 19 5.76 4.41 -2.97
N GLY A 20 4.84 5.31 -3.38
CA GLY A 20 4.12 5.20 -4.65
C GLY A 20 3.06 6.27 -4.79
N GLY A 21 2.21 6.15 -5.81
CA GLY A 21 1.23 7.19 -6.13
C GLY A 21 1.88 8.45 -6.71
N ILE A 22 3.08 8.30 -7.27
CA ILE A 22 3.87 9.36 -7.90
C ILE A 22 4.17 8.99 -9.35
N LYS A 23 4.70 9.95 -10.11
CA LYS A 23 5.25 9.70 -11.45
C LYS A 23 6.76 9.72 -11.41
N VAL A 24 7.38 8.71 -12.00
CA VAL A 24 8.84 8.62 -12.18
C VAL A 24 9.09 8.56 -13.69
N ASN A 25 9.82 9.52 -14.24
CA ASN A 25 10.10 9.63 -15.68
C ASN A 25 8.86 9.61 -16.58
N GLY A 26 7.72 10.11 -16.08
CA GLY A 26 6.45 10.14 -16.81
C GLY A 26 5.59 8.88 -16.65
N GLU A 27 6.14 7.79 -16.11
CA GLU A 27 5.43 6.55 -15.82
C GLU A 27 4.83 6.57 -14.40
N ASN A 28 3.73 5.84 -14.22
CA ASN A 28 3.13 5.70 -12.90
C ASN A 28 3.98 4.75 -12.05
N PHE A 29 4.40 5.21 -10.88
CA PHE A 29 5.09 4.39 -9.89
C PHE A 29 4.11 4.06 -8.77
N THR A 30 3.70 2.80 -8.69
CA THR A 30 2.67 2.34 -7.76
C THR A 30 3.24 2.10 -6.37
N THR A 31 2.37 2.04 -5.35
CA THR A 31 2.82 1.71 -3.99
C THR A 31 3.36 0.29 -3.89
N LEU A 32 2.85 -0.64 -4.70
CA LEU A 32 3.40 -2.00 -4.76
C LEU A 32 4.83 -2.00 -5.31
N ASP A 33 5.12 -1.15 -6.31
CA ASP A 33 6.47 -1.03 -6.87
C ASP A 33 7.47 -0.58 -5.80
N GLY A 34 7.21 0.56 -5.14
CA GLY A 34 8.13 1.06 -4.13
C GLY A 34 8.19 0.20 -2.87
N LEU A 35 7.07 -0.44 -2.48
CA LEU A 35 7.09 -1.42 -1.40
C LEU A 35 7.98 -2.61 -1.77
N THR A 36 7.89 -3.09 -3.01
CA THR A 36 8.70 -4.21 -3.50
C THR A 36 10.17 -3.85 -3.57
N GLU A 37 10.51 -2.69 -4.14
CA GLU A 37 11.89 -2.19 -4.20
C GLU A 37 12.51 -2.09 -2.80
N THR A 38 11.73 -1.60 -1.83
CA THR A 38 12.20 -1.43 -0.45
C THR A 38 12.42 -2.77 0.27
N LEU A 39 11.55 -3.76 0.06
CA LEU A 39 11.55 -4.99 0.85
C LEU A 39 12.34 -6.14 0.22
N ILE A 40 12.47 -6.18 -1.10
CA ILE A 40 13.14 -7.29 -1.81
C ILE A 40 14.60 -7.57 -1.40
N PRO A 41 15.39 -6.63 -0.84
CA PRO A 41 16.74 -6.95 -0.34
C PRO A 41 16.73 -7.96 0.82
N HIS A 42 15.68 -7.99 1.63
CA HIS A 42 15.61 -8.78 2.86
C HIS A 42 14.47 -9.82 2.86
N PHE A 43 13.51 -9.65 1.97
CA PHE A 43 12.32 -10.46 1.89
C PHE A 43 12.08 -10.99 0.48
N GLU A 44 11.20 -11.96 0.39
CA GLU A 44 10.67 -12.52 -0.84
C GLU A 44 9.16 -12.28 -0.84
N LEU A 45 8.63 -11.73 -1.94
CA LEU A 45 7.20 -11.56 -2.14
C LEU A 45 6.57 -12.91 -2.49
N ILE A 46 5.72 -13.41 -1.60
CA ILE A 46 5.09 -14.73 -1.72
C ILE A 46 3.71 -14.63 -2.36
N ALA A 47 2.94 -13.57 -2.07
CA ALA A 47 1.61 -13.38 -2.65
C ALA A 47 1.17 -11.92 -2.60
N VAL A 48 0.31 -11.56 -3.55
CA VAL A 48 -0.47 -10.32 -3.58
C VAL A 48 -1.94 -10.71 -3.73
N LYS A 49 -2.82 -10.13 -2.91
CA LYS A 49 -4.26 -10.41 -2.93
C LYS A 49 -5.07 -9.15 -2.66
N GLU A 50 -6.20 -9.02 -3.33
CA GLU A 50 -7.19 -7.99 -3.00
C GLU A 50 -8.14 -8.50 -1.92
N ILE A 51 -8.27 -7.77 -0.82
CA ILE A 51 -9.10 -8.14 0.32
C ILE A 51 -10.06 -7.00 0.63
N PRO A 52 -11.39 -7.22 0.53
CA PRO A 52 -12.38 -6.22 0.91
C PRO A 52 -12.40 -6.03 2.43
N PHE A 53 -12.59 -4.80 2.89
CA PHE A 53 -12.70 -4.47 4.31
C PHE A 53 -13.57 -3.23 4.54
N VAL A 54 -13.84 -2.96 5.82
CA VAL A 54 -14.68 -1.84 6.26
C VAL A 54 -13.89 -0.96 7.23
N ILE A 55 -13.84 0.34 6.95
CA ILE A 55 -13.36 1.35 7.90
C ILE A 55 -14.57 1.99 8.56
N ARG A 56 -14.63 1.92 9.89
CA ARG A 56 -15.70 2.58 10.64
C ARG A 56 -15.33 4.02 10.93
N GLU A 57 -16.11 4.96 10.42
CA GLU A 57 -15.95 6.39 10.70
C GLU A 57 -16.77 6.82 11.92
N THR A 58 -18.03 6.35 12.04
CA THR A 58 -18.91 6.65 13.18
C THR A 58 -19.76 5.43 13.56
N LYS A 59 -20.74 5.59 14.47
CA LYS A 59 -21.70 4.51 14.79
C LYS A 59 -22.58 4.10 13.60
N ARG A 60 -22.82 4.99 12.63
CA ARG A 60 -23.72 4.76 11.49
C ARG A 60 -23.08 5.05 10.13
N LYS A 61 -21.78 5.37 10.08
CA LYS A 61 -21.03 5.65 8.85
C LYS A 61 -19.84 4.71 8.74
N PHE A 62 -19.75 4.03 7.61
CA PHE A 62 -18.75 3.04 7.27
C PHE A 62 -18.29 3.27 5.83
N GLN A 63 -17.00 3.13 5.59
CA GLN A 63 -16.43 3.09 4.25
C GLN A 63 -16.14 1.64 3.89
N HIS A 64 -16.72 1.16 2.79
CA HIS A 64 -16.34 -0.11 2.17
C HIS A 64 -15.23 0.15 1.16
N THR A 65 -14.16 -0.61 1.26
CA THR A 65 -12.99 -0.45 0.38
C THR A 65 -12.27 -1.79 0.21
N VAL A 66 -11.27 -1.81 -0.66
CA VAL A 66 -10.44 -2.97 -0.97
C VAL A 66 -9.01 -2.62 -0.61
N SER A 67 -8.36 -3.48 0.16
CA SER A 67 -6.93 -3.39 0.44
C SER A 67 -6.16 -4.34 -0.47
N GLU A 68 -4.97 -3.93 -0.89
CA GLU A 68 -3.99 -4.86 -1.42
C GLU A 68 -3.20 -5.45 -0.25
N MET A 69 -3.22 -6.77 -0.14
CA MET A 69 -2.53 -7.55 0.88
C MET A 69 -1.34 -8.28 0.25
N THR A 70 -0.15 -7.93 0.73
CA THR A 70 1.12 -8.54 0.33
C THR A 70 1.68 -9.43 1.45
N ILE A 71 2.11 -10.64 1.07
CA ILE A 71 2.70 -11.62 1.98
C ILE A 71 4.19 -11.71 1.65
N TRP A 72 5.01 -11.48 2.68
CA TRP A 72 6.47 -11.44 2.56
C TRP A 72 7.07 -12.51 3.46
N ARG A 73 8.02 -13.28 2.94
CA ARG A 73 8.84 -14.23 3.69
C ARG A 73 10.22 -13.62 3.90
N LYS A 74 10.71 -13.66 5.15
CA LYS A 74 12.10 -13.27 5.42
C LYS A 74 13.03 -14.32 4.81
N ARG A 75 14.09 -13.86 4.15
CA ARG A 75 15.16 -14.73 3.64
C ARG A 75 15.93 -15.38 4.78
#